data_AF-U6F701-F1
#
_entry.id   AF-U6F701-F1
#
_cell.length_a   1.000
_cell.length_b   1.000
_cell.length_c   1.000
_cell.angle_alpha   90.00
_cell.angle_beta   90.00
_cell.angle_gamma   90.00
#
_symmetry.space_group_name_H-M   'P 1'
#
loop_
_entity.id
_entity.type
_entity.pdbx_description
1 polymer ?
#
loop_
_entity_poly.entity_id
_entity_poly.type
_entity_poly.pdbx_seq_one_letter_code
_entity_poly.pdbx_strand_id
1 'polypeptide(L)'
;MHHNLYAHNPAVNKGYVVDDAVELRRLCSRYNVKLAFTRHINAQNIMDPQETTPTTEVVTSSFCSNDQGYGVVRVHSRHITYVRRNFDMTRYLTDQEKENYTLEHFHKYLKDLQLGSISADMMQSELNKIHSSQAHQVLIKHHPEYRLYLEILYDTTSHSNLQVKIRY
;
A
#
# COMPACT_ATOMS: atom_id res chain seq x y z
N MET A 1 6.46 -5.73 -11.18
CA MET A 1 5.26 -5.81 -12.04
C MET A 1 4.32 -4.67 -11.65
N HIS A 2 3.38 -4.25 -12.49
CA HIS A 2 2.42 -3.23 -12.07
C HIS A 2 1.27 -3.85 -11.26
N HIS A 3 0.50 -4.76 -11.87
CA HIS A 3 -0.57 -5.50 -11.21
C HIS A 3 -0.02 -6.54 -10.22
N ASN A 4 -0.89 -6.96 -9.31
CA ASN A 4 -0.55 -7.87 -8.23
C ASN A 4 -0.56 -9.33 -8.67
N LEU A 5 0.24 -10.16 -7.99
CA LEU A 5 0.29 -11.61 -8.09
C LEU A 5 -0.81 -12.27 -7.24
N TYR A 6 -1.09 -11.71 -6.06
CA TYR A 6 -2.09 -12.17 -5.11
C TYR A 6 -3.15 -11.11 -4.83
N ALA A 7 -4.30 -11.55 -4.33
CA ALA A 7 -5.29 -10.66 -3.76
C ALA A 7 -4.78 -10.13 -2.40
N HIS A 8 -4.50 -8.83 -2.33
CA HIS A 8 -4.08 -8.15 -1.10
C HIS A 8 -5.24 -7.66 -0.23
N ASN A 9 -6.46 -7.71 -0.77
CA ASN A 9 -7.70 -7.50 -0.04
C ASN A 9 -8.79 -8.43 -0.62
N PRO A 10 -9.54 -9.16 0.21
CA PRO A 10 -10.54 -10.11 -0.29
C PRO A 10 -11.74 -9.43 -0.98
N ALA A 11 -12.02 -8.17 -0.64
CA ALA A 11 -13.10 -7.40 -1.23
C ALA A 11 -12.65 -6.53 -2.43
N VAL A 12 -11.38 -6.12 -2.47
CA VAL A 12 -10.82 -5.27 -3.53
C VAL A 12 -9.65 -5.97 -4.22
N ASN A 13 -9.98 -6.81 -5.20
CA ASN A 13 -9.00 -7.61 -5.96
C ASN A 13 -9.23 -7.60 -7.48
N LYS A 14 -10.48 -7.44 -7.93
CA LYS A 14 -10.83 -7.43 -9.36
C LYS A 14 -10.22 -6.22 -10.05
N GLY A 15 -9.49 -6.45 -11.15
CA GLY A 15 -8.76 -5.41 -11.88
C GLY A 15 -7.45 -4.98 -11.21
N TYR A 16 -7.12 -5.51 -10.02
CA TYR A 16 -5.85 -5.25 -9.32
C TYR A 16 -4.86 -6.40 -9.45
N VAL A 17 -5.36 -7.63 -9.41
CA VAL A 17 -4.58 -8.84 -9.68
C VAL A 17 -4.46 -9.03 -11.20
N VAL A 18 -3.32 -9.50 -11.68
CA VAL A 18 -3.14 -9.83 -13.10
C VAL A 18 -4.14 -10.93 -13.51
N ASP A 19 -4.75 -10.81 -14.69
CA ASP A 19 -5.85 -11.69 -15.11
C ASP A 19 -5.45 -13.18 -15.09
N ASP A 20 -4.27 -13.51 -15.62
CA ASP A 20 -3.72 -14.87 -15.65
C ASP A 20 -2.79 -15.16 -14.45
N ALA A 21 -3.16 -14.69 -13.25
CA ALA A 21 -2.32 -14.85 -12.06
C ALA A 21 -2.02 -16.32 -11.72
N VAL A 22 -2.91 -17.26 -12.06
CA VAL A 22 -2.67 -18.71 -11.84
C VAL A 22 -1.49 -19.20 -12.68
N GLU A 23 -1.46 -18.85 -13.95
CA GLU A 23 -0.39 -19.21 -14.90
C GLU A 23 0.93 -18.54 -14.51
N LEU A 24 0.89 -17.26 -14.13
CA LEU A 24 2.07 -16.55 -13.65
C LEU A 24 2.63 -17.19 -12.36
N ARG A 25 1.77 -17.57 -11.42
CA ARG A 25 2.14 -18.30 -10.20
C ARG A 25 2.82 -19.63 -10.52
N ARG A 26 2.32 -20.39 -11.50
CA ARG A 26 2.98 -21.63 -11.98
C ARG A 26 4.37 -21.36 -12.56
N LEU A 27 4.57 -20.27 -13.29
CA LEU A 27 5.89 -19.86 -13.77
C LEU A 27 6.82 -19.50 -12.61
N CYS A 28 6.33 -18.73 -11.63
CA CYS A 28 7.06 -18.43 -10.41
C CYS A 28 7.51 -19.69 -9.67
N SER A 29 6.66 -20.72 -9.57
CA SER A 29 7.03 -22.02 -9.02
C SER A 29 8.10 -22.73 -9.86
N ARG A 30 7.92 -22.77 -11.19
CA ARG A 30 8.87 -23.45 -12.10
C ARG A 30 10.27 -22.86 -12.05
N TYR A 31 10.37 -21.54 -11.95
CA TYR A 31 11.65 -20.82 -11.90
C TYR A 31 12.11 -20.49 -10.47
N ASN A 32 11.39 -20.98 -9.46
CA ASN A 32 11.70 -20.75 -8.05
C ASN A 32 11.84 -19.25 -7.69
N VAL A 33 10.97 -18.41 -8.26
CA VAL A 33 10.95 -16.96 -7.99
C VAL A 33 10.53 -16.74 -6.54
N LYS A 34 11.43 -16.22 -5.71
CA LYS A 34 11.16 -16.03 -4.27
C LYS A 34 10.51 -14.70 -3.91
N LEU A 35 10.59 -13.71 -4.78
CA LEU A 35 10.17 -12.35 -4.50
C LEU A 35 9.61 -11.66 -5.74
N ALA A 36 8.46 -11.02 -5.59
CA ALA A 36 7.88 -10.12 -6.58
C ALA A 36 7.61 -8.76 -5.95
N PHE A 37 8.02 -7.69 -6.64
CA PHE A 37 7.63 -6.32 -6.28
C PHE A 37 6.51 -5.86 -7.21
N THR A 38 5.39 -5.43 -6.63
CA THR A 38 4.17 -5.03 -7.34
C THR A 38 3.62 -3.70 -6.82
N ARG A 39 2.55 -3.19 -7.44
CA ARG A 39 1.92 -1.92 -7.07
C ARG A 39 0.41 -1.96 -7.33
N HIS A 40 -0.12 -1.00 -8.09
CA HIS A 40 -1.52 -0.86 -8.50
C HIS A 40 -2.56 -0.57 -7.39
N ILE A 41 -2.57 -1.29 -6.27
CA ILE A 41 -3.48 -1.00 -5.15
C ILE A 41 -3.10 0.28 -4.38
N ASN A 42 -1.91 0.85 -4.66
CA ASN A 42 -1.37 2.07 -4.05
C ASN A 42 -1.24 2.04 -2.52
N ALA A 43 -1.28 0.84 -1.93
CA ALA A 43 -1.36 0.60 -0.51
C ALA A 43 -0.23 -0.35 -0.10
N GLN A 44 0.37 -0.14 1.08
CA GLN A 44 1.48 -0.99 1.54
C GLN A 44 0.96 -2.35 1.97
N ASN A 45 1.41 -3.43 1.33
CA ASN A 45 1.13 -4.77 1.82
C ASN A 45 2.19 -5.80 1.39
N ILE A 46 2.37 -6.83 2.22
CA ILE A 46 3.26 -7.96 1.96
C ILE A 46 2.44 -9.24 2.11
N MET A 47 2.44 -10.06 1.06
CA MET A 47 1.82 -11.39 1.10
C MET A 47 2.91 -12.44 1.09
N ASP A 48 2.83 -13.35 2.05
CA ASP A 48 3.68 -14.53 2.10
C ASP A 48 3.40 -15.48 0.93
N PRO A 49 4.33 -16.41 0.65
CA PRO A 49 4.12 -17.46 -0.36
C PRO A 49 2.76 -18.17 -0.18
N GLN A 50 2.04 -18.40 -1.28
CA GLN A 50 0.75 -19.09 -1.26
C GLN A 50 0.78 -20.41 -2.02
N GLU A 51 0.17 -21.44 -1.45
CA GLU A 51 0.05 -22.78 -2.04
C GLU A 51 1.40 -23.32 -2.54
N THR A 52 1.52 -23.60 -3.84
CA THR A 52 2.74 -24.08 -4.49
C THR A 52 3.62 -22.95 -5.02
N THR A 53 3.23 -21.69 -4.83
CA THR A 53 3.95 -20.50 -5.32
C THR A 53 4.93 -20.03 -4.26
N PRO A 54 6.26 -20.15 -4.48
CA PRO A 54 7.27 -19.81 -3.47
C PRO A 54 7.52 -18.31 -3.31
N THR A 55 6.72 -17.47 -3.98
CA THR A 55 6.95 -16.04 -4.13
C THR A 55 6.30 -15.27 -3.00
N THR A 56 7.10 -14.56 -2.20
CA THR A 56 6.60 -13.44 -1.39
C THR A 56 6.30 -12.27 -2.31
N GLU A 57 5.13 -11.67 -2.21
CA GLU A 57 4.79 -10.45 -2.93
C GLU A 57 4.88 -9.24 -2.01
N VAL A 58 5.59 -8.21 -2.45
CA VAL A 58 5.70 -6.93 -1.74
C VAL A 58 5.09 -5.83 -2.61
N VAL A 59 3.96 -5.30 -2.17
CA VAL A 59 3.35 -4.09 -2.71
C VAL A 59 3.81 -2.90 -1.87
N THR A 60 4.51 -1.95 -2.50
CA THR A 60 4.86 -0.69 -1.85
C THR A 60 3.76 0.33 -2.07
N SER A 61 3.43 1.13 -1.04
CA SER A 61 2.46 2.23 -1.18
C SER A 61 2.88 3.22 -2.27
N SER A 62 1.90 3.99 -2.76
CA SER A 62 2.18 4.98 -3.79
C SER A 62 3.00 6.13 -3.22
N PHE A 63 4.10 6.48 -3.89
CA PHE A 63 4.91 7.65 -3.50
C PHE A 63 4.12 8.97 -3.55
N CYS A 64 3.05 9.03 -4.36
CA CYS A 64 2.17 10.19 -4.45
C CYS A 64 1.06 10.19 -3.37
N SER A 65 0.95 9.15 -2.55
CA SER A 65 0.05 9.12 -1.40
C SER A 65 0.61 9.96 -0.25
N ASN A 66 -0.26 10.33 0.69
CA ASN A 66 0.07 11.15 1.85
C ASN A 66 1.24 10.63 2.72
N ASP A 67 1.47 9.31 2.75
CA ASP A 67 2.50 8.66 3.56
C ASP A 67 3.88 8.64 2.87
N GLN A 68 3.92 8.97 1.57
CA GLN A 68 5.09 8.94 0.68
C GLN A 68 6.02 7.76 0.93
N GLY A 69 5.43 6.56 1.01
CA GLY A 69 6.16 5.34 1.28
C GLY A 69 7.06 4.90 0.13
N TYR A 70 8.25 4.38 0.45
CA TYR A 70 9.12 3.72 -0.51
C TYR A 70 9.83 2.51 0.10
N GLY A 71 10.17 1.54 -0.74
CA GLY A 71 10.86 0.33 -0.33
C GLY A 71 12.37 0.43 -0.47
N VAL A 72 13.11 0.09 0.59
CA VAL A 72 14.57 -0.11 0.53
C VAL A 72 14.85 -1.60 0.48
N VAL A 73 15.47 -2.04 -0.62
CA VAL A 73 15.86 -3.44 -0.83
C VAL A 73 17.36 -3.58 -0.63
N ARG A 74 17.76 -4.57 0.17
CA ARG A 74 19.18 -4.98 0.27
C ARG A 74 19.30 -6.44 -0.13
N VAL A 75 20.23 -6.68 -1.06
CA VAL A 75 20.55 -8.02 -1.55
C VAL A 75 21.78 -8.52 -0.81
N HIS A 76 21.70 -9.72 -0.27
CA HIS A 76 22.80 -10.40 0.41
C HIS A 76 23.11 -11.73 -0.28
N SER A 77 24.15 -12.43 0.14
CA SER A 77 24.54 -13.71 -0.48
C SER A 77 23.49 -14.82 -0.37
N ARG A 78 22.61 -14.78 0.65
CA ARG A 78 21.63 -15.85 0.95
C ARG A 78 20.23 -15.35 1.29
N HIS A 79 19.98 -14.06 1.14
CA HIS A 79 18.68 -13.48 1.42
C HIS A 79 18.56 -12.07 0.83
N ILE A 80 17.32 -11.63 0.69
CA ILE A 80 16.96 -10.23 0.45
C ILE A 80 16.26 -9.70 1.69
N THR A 81 16.51 -8.44 2.02
CA THR A 81 15.67 -7.69 2.97
C THR A 81 14.95 -6.57 2.24
N TYR A 82 13.70 -6.36 2.60
CA TYR A 82 12.90 -5.20 2.24
C TYR A 82 12.51 -4.48 3.52
N VAL A 83 12.63 -3.15 3.53
CA VAL A 83 12.13 -2.29 4.59
C VAL A 83 11.46 -1.08 3.97
N ARG A 84 10.19 -0.86 4.27
CA ARG A 84 9.48 0.37 3.91
C ARG A 84 10.02 1.53 4.75
N ARG A 85 10.23 2.67 4.10
CA ARG A 85 10.57 3.96 4.70
C ARG A 85 9.54 5.01 4.26
N ASN A 86 9.41 6.06 5.06
CA ASN A 86 8.72 7.28 4.64
C ASN A 86 9.74 8.24 4.07
N PHE A 87 9.36 8.92 2.99
CA PHE A 87 10.06 10.12 2.57
C PHE A 87 9.80 11.26 3.55
N ASP A 88 10.74 12.18 3.67
CA ASP A 88 10.64 13.37 4.50
C ASP A 88 11.17 14.54 3.67
N MET A 89 10.24 15.27 3.06
CA MET A 89 10.57 16.35 2.11
C MET A 89 11.43 17.43 2.77
N THR A 90 11.19 17.72 4.06
CA THR A 90 11.85 18.81 4.80
C THR A 90 13.38 18.69 4.78
N ARG A 91 13.91 17.47 4.67
CA ARG A 91 15.35 17.18 4.61
C ARG A 91 16.01 17.62 3.31
N TYR A 92 15.21 17.87 2.27
CA TYR A 92 15.67 18.25 0.94
C TYR A 92 15.35 19.71 0.60
N LEU A 93 14.65 20.42 1.49
CA LEU A 93 14.32 21.83 1.31
C LEU A 93 15.51 22.71 1.72
N THR A 94 15.76 23.74 0.91
CA THR A 94 16.56 24.89 1.30
C THR A 94 15.87 25.69 2.40
N ASP A 95 16.60 26.55 3.12
CA ASP A 95 16.00 27.37 4.18
C ASP A 95 14.92 28.32 3.66
N GLN A 96 15.08 28.82 2.42
CA GLN A 96 14.05 29.62 1.75
C GLN A 96 12.79 28.80 1.44
N GLU A 97 12.94 27.54 1.00
CA GLU A 97 11.78 26.69 0.67
C GLU A 97 11.01 26.24 1.92
N LYS A 98 11.67 26.14 3.08
CA LYS A 98 11.01 25.84 4.37
C LYS A 98 10.05 26.94 4.82
N GLU A 99 10.20 28.17 4.31
CA GLU A 99 9.22 29.24 4.55
C GLU A 99 7.87 28.96 3.88
N ASN A 100 7.82 28.07 2.88
CA ASN A 100 6.57 27.63 2.26
C ASN A 100 5.90 26.55 3.10
N TYR A 101 4.77 26.91 3.74
CA TYR A 101 3.98 26.00 4.59
C TYR A 101 3.62 24.67 3.90
N THR A 102 3.30 24.70 2.61
CA THR A 102 2.93 23.49 1.86
C THR A 102 4.09 22.53 1.72
N LEU A 103 5.31 23.04 1.46
CA LEU A 103 6.50 22.21 1.30
C LEU A 103 6.96 21.65 2.66
N GLU A 104 6.94 22.47 3.70
CA GLU A 104 7.30 22.05 5.07
C GLU A 104 6.31 21.03 5.64
N HIS A 105 5.04 21.11 5.25
CA HIS A 105 3.97 20.20 5.70
C HIS A 105 3.43 19.34 4.55
N PHE A 106 4.30 18.87 3.65
CA PHE A 106 3.87 18.22 2.41
C PHE A 106 3.01 16.96 2.59
N HIS A 107 3.29 16.13 3.61
CA HIS A 107 2.42 14.98 3.94
C HIS A 107 0.99 15.42 4.32
N LYS A 108 0.86 16.54 5.04
CA LYS A 108 -0.45 17.11 5.37
C LYS A 108 -1.12 17.64 4.12
N TYR A 109 -0.39 18.35 3.25
CA TYR A 109 -0.92 18.81 1.97
C TYR A 109 -1.45 17.64 1.12
N LEU A 110 -0.67 16.56 0.95
CA LEU A 110 -1.10 15.39 0.21
C LEU A 110 -2.30 14.70 0.86
N LYS A 111 -2.34 14.61 2.20
CA LYS A 111 -3.50 14.10 2.93
C LYS A 111 -4.75 14.93 2.66
N ASP A 112 -4.63 16.26 2.73
CA ASP A 112 -5.72 17.19 2.52
C ASP A 112 -6.17 17.19 1.04
N LEU A 113 -5.25 17.05 0.08
CA LEU A 113 -5.55 16.89 -1.34
C LEU A 113 -6.27 15.57 -1.63
N GLN A 114 -5.82 14.48 -1.02
CA GLN A 114 -6.39 13.15 -1.22
C GLN A 114 -7.77 13.02 -0.56
N LEU A 115 -7.95 13.55 0.65
CA LEU A 115 -9.27 13.72 1.26
C LEU A 115 -10.12 14.72 0.46
N GLY A 116 -9.50 15.75 -0.09
CA GLY A 116 -10.09 16.76 -0.98
C GLY A 116 -10.63 16.19 -2.29
N SER A 117 -9.89 15.30 -2.95
CA SER A 117 -10.31 14.63 -4.18
C SER A 117 -11.37 13.58 -3.91
N ILE A 118 -11.21 12.80 -2.84
CA ILE A 118 -12.25 11.89 -2.35
C ILE A 118 -13.50 12.68 -1.98
N SER A 119 -13.36 13.91 -1.45
CA SER A 119 -14.49 14.77 -1.13
C SER A 119 -15.10 15.52 -2.31
N ALA A 120 -14.33 15.81 -3.35
CA ALA A 120 -14.87 16.24 -4.64
C ALA A 120 -15.69 15.12 -5.29
N ASP A 121 -15.29 13.85 -5.11
CA ASP A 121 -16.04 12.67 -5.54
C ASP A 121 -17.17 12.27 -4.55
N MET A 122 -17.04 12.61 -3.25
CA MET A 122 -18.00 12.36 -2.16
C MET A 122 -17.81 13.39 -1.02
N MET A 123 -18.49 14.54 -1.05
CA MET A 123 -18.35 15.67 -0.09
C MET A 123 -17.84 15.27 1.32
N GLN A 124 -16.84 15.96 1.88
CA GLN A 124 -16.19 15.58 3.16
C GLN A 124 -17.20 15.44 4.32
N SER A 125 -18.28 16.22 4.28
CA SER A 125 -19.44 16.13 5.17
C SER A 125 -20.22 14.82 4.98
N GLU A 126 -20.38 14.36 3.75
CA GLU A 126 -20.98 13.07 3.39
C GLU A 126 -20.06 11.91 3.77
N LEU A 127 -18.74 12.03 3.62
CA LEU A 127 -17.80 11.00 4.08
C LEU A 127 -17.85 10.81 5.61
N ASN A 128 -17.86 11.93 6.35
CA ASN A 128 -17.99 11.89 7.81
C ASN A 128 -19.37 11.36 8.24
N LYS A 129 -20.44 11.72 7.52
CA LYS A 129 -21.79 11.13 7.72
C LYS A 129 -21.81 9.64 7.41
N ILE A 130 -21.12 9.19 6.36
CA ILE A 130 -21.02 7.78 5.99
C ILE A 130 -20.25 7.03 7.07
N HIS A 131 -19.07 7.49 7.49
CA HIS A 131 -18.31 6.86 8.58
C HIS A 131 -19.06 6.80 9.91
N SER A 132 -19.85 7.83 10.20
CA SER A 132 -20.73 7.86 11.39
C SER A 132 -22.08 7.17 11.18
N SER A 133 -22.40 6.73 9.96
CA SER A 133 -23.67 6.09 9.66
C SER A 133 -23.73 4.68 10.26
N GLN A 134 -24.94 4.29 10.66
CA GLN A 134 -25.22 2.93 11.10
C GLN A 134 -24.92 1.91 10.00
N ALA A 135 -25.12 2.26 8.72
CA ALA A 135 -24.80 1.41 7.59
C ALA A 135 -23.30 1.12 7.49
N HIS A 136 -22.43 2.12 7.66
CA HIS A 136 -20.98 1.90 7.67
C HIS A 136 -20.53 1.15 8.93
N GLN A 137 -21.07 1.46 10.10
CA GLN A 137 -20.74 0.71 11.31
C GLN A 137 -21.16 -0.77 11.22
N VAL A 138 -22.31 -1.05 10.62
CA VAL A 138 -22.78 -2.42 10.33
C VAL A 138 -21.89 -3.06 9.27
N LEU A 139 -21.56 -2.35 8.18
CA LEU A 139 -20.64 -2.84 7.15
C LEU A 139 -19.30 -3.23 7.76
N ILE A 140 -18.67 -2.36 8.54
CA ILE A 140 -17.37 -2.66 9.17
C ILE A 140 -17.48 -3.74 10.26
N LYS A 141 -18.61 -3.81 10.98
CA LYS A 141 -18.86 -4.86 11.98
C LYS A 141 -19.05 -6.25 11.36
N HIS A 142 -19.74 -6.33 10.23
CA HIS A 142 -20.03 -7.59 9.54
C HIS A 142 -18.99 -7.96 8.48
N HIS A 143 -18.27 -6.96 7.95
CA HIS A 143 -17.26 -7.06 6.91
C HIS A 143 -15.99 -6.26 7.30
N PRO A 144 -15.28 -6.66 8.36
CA PRO A 144 -14.07 -5.98 8.82
C PRO A 144 -12.96 -5.89 7.76
N GLU A 145 -13.00 -6.72 6.72
CA GLU A 145 -12.07 -6.70 5.58
C GLU A 145 -12.01 -5.37 4.81
N TYR A 146 -13.10 -4.58 4.80
CA TYR A 146 -13.12 -3.26 4.17
C TYR A 146 -12.41 -2.20 5.00
N ARG A 147 -12.41 -2.36 6.32
CA ARG A 147 -11.66 -1.49 7.23
C ARG A 147 -10.17 -1.56 6.91
N LEU A 148 -9.68 -2.79 6.72
CA LEU A 148 -8.29 -3.05 6.37
C LEU A 148 -7.91 -2.40 5.03
N TYR A 149 -8.80 -2.39 4.02
CA TYR A 149 -8.53 -1.70 2.75
C TYR A 149 -8.34 -0.18 2.94
N LEU A 150 -9.22 0.45 3.71
CA LEU A 150 -9.16 1.88 4.00
C LEU A 150 -7.95 2.22 4.90
N GLU A 151 -7.63 1.41 5.89
CA GLU A 151 -6.43 1.58 6.72
C GLU A 151 -5.15 1.38 5.88
N ILE A 152 -5.08 0.33 5.04
CA ILE A 152 -3.91 0.02 4.20
C ILE A 152 -3.62 1.14 3.18
N LEU A 153 -4.66 1.81 2.67
CA LEU A 153 -4.53 2.92 1.72
C LEU A 153 -4.03 4.23 2.35
N TYR A 154 -4.35 4.51 3.61
CA TYR A 154 -4.27 5.86 4.17
C TYR A 154 -3.55 5.99 5.51
N ASP A 155 -3.41 4.91 6.28
CA ASP A 155 -2.82 4.93 7.62
C ASP A 155 -1.96 3.69 7.89
N THR A 156 -0.64 3.86 7.82
CA THR A 156 0.31 2.79 8.09
C THR A 156 0.78 2.69 9.53
N THR A 157 0.24 3.49 10.46
CA THR A 157 0.73 3.56 11.85
C THR A 157 0.57 2.25 12.61
N SER A 158 -0.40 1.42 12.22
CA SER A 158 -0.67 0.12 12.83
C SER A 158 -0.20 -1.08 11.97
N HIS A 159 0.55 -0.84 10.89
CA HIS A 159 1.01 -1.91 10.00
C HIS A 159 2.20 -2.68 10.59
N SER A 160 2.04 -3.99 10.71
CA SER A 160 3.14 -4.93 11.01
C SER A 160 3.89 -5.40 9.75
N ASN A 161 3.36 -5.13 8.56
CA ASN A 161 3.84 -5.61 7.25
C ASN A 161 4.77 -4.62 6.53
N LEU A 162 5.63 -3.92 7.27
CA LEU A 162 6.54 -2.89 6.72
C LEU A 162 7.91 -3.44 6.33
N GLN A 163 8.21 -4.69 6.67
CA GLN A 163 9.52 -5.29 6.41
C GLN A 163 9.39 -6.79 6.19
N VAL A 164 10.29 -7.36 5.39
CA VAL A 164 10.36 -8.80 5.18
C VAL A 164 11.79 -9.22 4.85
N LYS A 165 12.15 -10.44 5.27
CA LYS A 165 13.41 -11.09 4.91
C LYS A 165 13.12 -12.37 4.14
N ILE A 166 13.50 -12.41 2.87
CA ILE A 166 13.28 -13.55 1.98
C ILE A 166 14.59 -14.32 1.86
N ARG A 167 14.59 -15.61 2.20
CA ARG A 167 15.75 -16.50 2.05
C ARG A 167 15.67 -17.26 0.72
N TYR A 168 16.82 -17.49 0.10
CA TYR A 168 16.97 -18.34 -1.10
C TYR A 168 18.26 -19.15 -1.02
#